data_AF-A0A094YJG3-F1
#
_entry.id   AF-A0A094YJG3-F1
#
_cell.length_a   1.000
_cell.length_b   1.000
_cell.length_c   1.000
_cell.angle_alpha   90.00
_cell.angle_beta   90.00
_cell.angle_gamma   90.00
#
_symmetry.space_group_name_H-M   'P 1'
#
loop_
_entity.id
_entity.type
_entity.pdbx_description
1 polymer ?
#
loop_
_entity_poly.entity_id
_entity_poly.type
_entity_poly.pdbx_seq_one_letter_code
_entity_poly.pdbx_strand_id
1 'polypeptide(L)' 'MDLAPNDNKIEITATVTTTGATGVEMEALTAVSAAALTLYDMCKAVDRGMQIENIKLLHKSGGRSGDYNAA' A
#
# COMPACT_ATOMS: atom_id res chain seq x y z
N MET A 1 12.85 25.64 18.17
CA MET A 1 11.60 25.36 17.46
C MET A 1 12.02 24.51 16.28
N ASP A 2 12.09 23.20 16.51
CA ASP A 2 12.70 22.26 15.57
C ASP A 2 11.62 21.84 14.57
N LEU A 3 11.77 22.30 13.33
CA LEU A 3 10.92 21.89 12.23
C LEU A 3 11.28 20.44 11.92
N ALA A 4 10.44 19.49 12.35
CA ALA A 4 10.51 18.14 11.83
C ALA A 4 10.42 18.22 10.30
N PRO A 5 11.35 17.60 9.55
CA PRO A 5 11.33 17.68 8.10
C PRO A 5 10.00 17.08 7.61
N ASN A 6 9.27 17.86 6.82
CA ASN A 6 8.05 17.44 6.17
C ASN A 6 8.25 16.02 5.58
N ASP A 7 7.39 15.08 5.98
CA ASP A 7 7.35 13.73 5.43
C ASP A 7 6.99 13.84 3.94
N ASN A 8 7.99 14.02 3.07
CA ASN A 8 7.84 14.09 1.62
C ASN A 8 7.51 12.70 1.07
N LYS A 9 6.36 12.15 1.46
CA LYS A 9 5.89 10.82 1.09
C LYS A 9 4.39 10.86 0.79
N ILE A 10 3.97 9.92 -0.04
CA ILE A 10 2.55 9.65 -0.28
C ILE A 10 2.26 8.27 0.32
N GLU A 11 1.32 8.22 1.26
CA GLU A 11 0.85 6.96 1.83
C GLU A 11 -0.36 6.45 1.05
N ILE A 12 -0.33 5.17 0.69
CA ILE A 12 -1.37 4.51 -0.11
C ILE A 12 -1.88 3.30 0.66
N THR A 13 -3.18 3.30 0.93
CA THR A 13 -3.87 2.19 1.61
C THR A 13 -5.00 1.70 0.73
N ALA A 14 -5.10 0.37 0.55
CA ALA A 14 -6.21 -0.27 -0.13
C ALA A 14 -6.83 -1.35 0.75
N THR A 15 -8.17 -1.35 0.80
CA THR A 15 -8.97 -2.38 1.48
C THR A 15 -9.79 -3.11 0.44
N VAL A 16 -9.68 -4.44 0.41
CA VAL A 16 -10.44 -5.31 -0.49
C VAL A 16 -11.23 -6.31 0.34
N THR A 17 -12.48 -6.56 -0.05
CA THR A 17 -13.37 -7.53 0.58
C THR A 17 -13.94 -8.47 -0.48
N THR A 18 -14.16 -9.73 -0.10
CA THR A 18 -14.79 -10.73 -0.97
C THR A 18 -15.60 -11.72 -0.15
N THR A 19 -16.53 -12.41 -0.82
CA THR A 19 -17.24 -13.59 -0.29
C THR A 19 -16.72 -14.89 -0.93
N GLY A 20 -15.57 -14.83 -1.63
CA GLY A 20 -14.94 -15.97 -2.27
C GLY A 20 -14.30 -16.96 -1.29
N ALA A 21 -13.89 -18.12 -1.82
CA ALA A 21 -13.27 -19.18 -1.02
C ALA A 21 -11.79 -18.90 -0.63
N THR A 22 -11.17 -17.91 -1.25
CA THR A 22 -9.77 -17.51 -1.01
C THR A 22 -9.70 -16.11 -0.41
N GLY A 23 -8.59 -15.82 0.27
CA GLY A 23 -8.29 -14.47 0.72
C GLY A 23 -8.02 -13.52 -0.44
N VAL A 24 -8.02 -12.21 -0.14
CA VAL A 24 -7.82 -11.11 -1.12
C VAL A 24 -6.58 -10.27 -0.81
N GLU A 25 -5.56 -10.88 -0.20
CA GLU A 25 -4.31 -10.21 0.12
C GLU A 25 -3.62 -9.67 -1.14
N MET A 26 -3.66 -10.47 -2.21
CA MET A 26 -2.99 -10.11 -3.47
C MET A 26 -3.68 -8.96 -4.18
N GLU A 27 -5.01 -8.87 -4.10
CA GLU A 27 -5.81 -7.80 -4.66
C GLU A 27 -5.51 -6.48 -3.95
N ALA A 28 -5.41 -6.49 -2.62
CA ALA A 28 -5.03 -5.32 -1.85
C ALA A 28 -3.59 -4.86 -2.17
N LEU A 29 -2.63 -5.79 -2.20
CA LEU A 29 -1.24 -5.49 -2.53
C LEU A 29 -1.07 -5.01 -3.97
N THR A 30 -1.82 -5.58 -4.91
CA THR A 30 -1.81 -5.16 -6.31
C THR A 30 -2.42 -3.77 -6.47
N ALA A 31 -3.51 -3.47 -5.76
CA ALA A 31 -4.16 -2.15 -5.81
C ALA A 31 -3.21 -1.04 -5.36
N VAL A 32 -2.53 -1.20 -4.22
CA VAL A 32 -1.55 -0.20 -3.76
C VAL A 32 -0.35 -0.10 -4.70
N SER A 33 0.12 -1.22 -5.26
CA SER A 33 1.24 -1.24 -6.21
C SER A 33 0.89 -0.48 -7.49
N ALA A 34 -0.28 -0.73 -8.06
CA ALA A 34 -0.75 -0.05 -9.26
C ALA A 34 -0.94 1.45 -9.01
N ALA A 35 -1.50 1.84 -7.86
CA ALA A 35 -1.63 3.25 -7.48
C ALA A 35 -0.26 3.93 -7.32
N ALA A 36 0.70 3.27 -6.66
CA ALA A 36 2.06 3.78 -6.50
C ALA A 36 2.77 3.97 -7.85
N LEU A 37 2.67 2.98 -8.75
CA LEU A 37 3.23 3.07 -10.10
C LEU A 37 2.56 4.18 -10.92
N THR A 38 1.26 4.39 -10.75
CA THR A 38 0.53 5.48 -11.42
C THR A 38 1.01 6.84 -10.94
N LEU A 39 1.20 7.01 -9.63
CA LEU A 39 1.76 8.26 -9.08
C LEU A 39 3.20 8.47 -9.55
N TYR A 40 4.01 7.42 -9.58
CA TYR A 40 5.36 7.50 -10.16
C TYR A 40 5.29 7.95 -11.61
N ASP A 41 4.41 7.37 -12.43
CA ASP A 41 4.25 7.75 -13.83
C ASP A 41 3.88 9.23 -14.01
N MET A 42 2.98 9.75 -13.17
CA MET A 42 2.57 11.15 -13.22
C MET A 42 3.66 12.13 -12.76
N CYS A 43 4.47 11.73 -11.77
CA CYS A 43 5.42 12.62 -11.11
C CYS A 43 6.88 12.46 -11.58
N LYS A 44 7.22 11.39 -12.33
CA LYS A 44 8.60 11.08 -12.77
C LYS A 44 9.27 12.18 -13.60
N ALA A 45 8.50 13.10 -14.18
CA ALA A 45 9.05 14.25 -14.89
C ALA A 45 9.63 15.30 -13.94
N VAL A 46 9.07 15.41 -12.73
CA VAL A 46 9.48 16.37 -11.70
C VAL A 46 10.59 15.79 -10.84
N ASP A 47 10.43 14.53 -10.42
CA ASP A 47 11.43 13.82 -9.61
C ASP A 47 11.55 12.37 -10.07
N ARG A 48 12.74 11.98 -10.55
CA ARG A 48 13.04 10.59 -10.96
C ARG A 48 13.60 9.75 -9.83
N GLY A 49 13.94 10.36 -8.69
CA GLY A 49 14.49 9.71 -7.51
C GLY A 49 13.43 9.17 -6.55
N MET A 50 12.13 9.37 -6.84
CA MET A 50 11.05 8.82 -6.03
C MET A 50 11.19 7.32 -5.85
N GLN A 51 10.94 6.84 -4.63
CA GLN A 51 11.01 5.43 -4.28
C GLN A 51 9.63 4.93 -3.88
N ILE A 52 9.27 3.73 -4.36
CA ILE A 52 8.11 3.00 -3.88
C ILE A 52 8.61 2.02 -2.84
N GLU A 53 8.25 2.26 -1.58
CA GLU A 53 8.75 1.51 -0.43
C GLU A 53 7.60 0.94 0.40
N ASN A 54 7.92 -0.02 1.27
CA ASN A 54 7.03 -0.50 2.32
C ASN A 54 5.66 -1.03 1.85
N ILE A 55 5.57 -1.64 0.66
CA ILE A 55 4.37 -2.37 0.25
C ILE A 55 4.23 -3.60 1.14
N LYS A 56 3.21 -3.58 2.02
CA LYS A 56 2.94 -4.66 2.98
C LYS A 56 1.46 -4.77 3.28
N LEU A 57 1.04 -5.96 3.68
CA LEU A 57 -0.31 -6.21 4.19
C LEU A 57 -0.40 -5.71 5.63
N LEU A 58 -1.35 -4.81 5.92
CA LEU A 58 -1.55 -4.27 7.27
C LEU A 58 -2.49 -5.12 8.12
N HIS A 59 -3.59 -5.56 7.49
CA HIS A 59 -4.62 -6.34 8.14
C HIS A 59 -5.26 -7.30 7.13
N LYS A 60 -5.60 -8.50 7.60
CA LYS A 60 -6.48 -9.44 6.91
C LYS A 60 -7.39 -10.07 7.95
N SER A 61 -8.66 -10.23 7.62
CA SER A 61 -9.60 -11.00 8.42
C SER A 61 -10.24 -12.11 7.60
N GLY A 62 -10.57 -13.22 8.26
CA GLY A 62 -11.32 -14.33 7.67
C GLY A 62 -10.50 -15.40 6.95
N GLY A 63 -11.18 -16.48 6.58
CA GLY A 63 -10.56 -17.72 6.09
C GLY A 63 -10.01 -18.60 7.22
N ARG A 64 -9.51 -19.79 6.87
CA ARG A 64 -9.02 -20.78 7.85
C ARG A 64 -7.84 -20.27 8.69
N SER A 65 -7.03 -19.38 8.13
CA SER A 65 -5.84 -18.84 8.79
C SER A 65 -6.16 -17.79 9.87
N GLY A 66 -7.41 -17.35 9.98
CA GLY A 66 -7.83 -16.33 10.94
C GLY A 66 -7.36 -14.92 10.60
N ASP A 67 -7.43 -14.05 11.61
CA ASP A 67 -7.08 -12.64 11.47
C ASP A 67 -5.58 -12.43 11.61
N TYR A 68 -5.04 -11.56 10.76
CA TYR A 68 -3.66 -11.13 10.75
C TYR A 68 -3.61 -9.61 10.91
N ASN A 69 -2.73 -9.14 11.79
CA ASN A 69 -2.36 -7.74 11.93
C ASN A 69 -0.84 -7.63 11.84
N ALA A 70 -0.36 -6.73 10.99
CA ALA A 70 1.08 -6.44 10.91
C ALA A 70 1.56 -5.81 12.23
N ALA A 71 2.76 -6.20 12.67
CA ALA A 71 3.45 -5.62 13.81
C ALA A 71 4.08 -4.25 13.48
#